data_AF-A0A0F0H0A9-F1
#
_entry.id   AF-A0A0F0H0A9-F1
#
_cell.length_a   1.000
_cell.length_b   1.000
_cell.length_c   1.000
_cell.angle_alpha   90.00
_cell.angle_beta   90.00
_cell.angle_gamma   90.00
#
_symmetry.space_group_name_H-M   'P 1'
#
loop_
_entity.id
_entity.type
_entity.pdbx_description
1 polymer ?
#
loop_
_entity_poly.entity_id
_entity_poly.type
_entity_poly.pdbx_seq_one_letter_code
_entity_poly.pdbx_strand_id
1 'polypeptide(L)' 'TGLEAAGCVRRVPDPANRRVIRIELTESGRATLRRLRNARTDAAEEILAPLTADQREVLGGLLNALSDAPAERTC' A
#
# COMPACT_ATOMS: atom_id res chain seq x y z
N THR A 1 -12.57 -14.58 2.03
CA THR A 1 -11.30 -14.01 1.49
C THR A 1 -10.30 -13.85 2.62
N GLY A 2 -8.99 -14.02 2.38
CA GLY A 2 -7.96 -14.03 3.43
C GLY A 2 -7.98 -12.81 4.36
N LEU A 3 -8.22 -11.60 3.82
CA LEU A 3 -8.28 -10.37 4.63
C LEU A 3 -9.50 -10.28 5.56
N GLU A 4 -10.63 -10.87 5.18
CA GLU A 4 -11.83 -10.90 6.04
C GLU A 4 -11.69 -12.00 7.10
N ALA A 5 -11.14 -13.16 6.72
CA ALA A 5 -10.81 -14.24 7.65
C ALA A 5 -9.78 -13.81 8.70
N ALA A 6 -8.82 -12.97 8.32
CA ALA A 6 -7.87 -12.33 9.23
C ALA A 6 -8.46 -11.17 10.05
N GLY A 7 -9.74 -10.83 9.86
CA GLY A 7 -10.43 -9.77 10.58
C GLY A 7 -9.96 -8.35 10.22
N CYS A 8 -9.18 -8.18 9.14
CA CYS A 8 -8.66 -6.88 8.72
C CYS A 8 -9.71 -6.03 8.00
N VAL A 9 -10.66 -6.67 7.34
CA VAL A 9 -11.75 -5.99 6.63
C VAL A 9 -13.09 -6.62 6.98
N ARG A 10 -14.16 -5.85 6.79
CA ARG A 10 -15.54 -6.34 6.84
C ARG A 10 -16.29 -5.91 5.58
N ARG A 11 -17.23 -6.74 5.18
CA ARG A 11 -18.21 -6.44 4.13
C ARG A 11 -19.44 -5.77 4.73
N VAL A 12 -19.85 -4.63 4.18
CA VAL A 12 -21.01 -3.85 4.65
C VAL A 12 -21.87 -3.50 3.44
N PRO A 13 -23.19 -3.73 3.46
CA PRO A 13 -24.07 -3.24 2.41
C PRO A 13 -23.96 -1.72 2.28
N ASP A 14 -23.95 -1.22 1.04
CA ASP A 14 -23.97 0.22 0.81
C ASP A 14 -25.32 0.81 1.27
N PRO A 15 -25.31 1.93 2.02
CA PRO A 15 -26.53 2.53 2.55
C PRO A 15 -27.44 3.12 1.47
N ALA A 16 -26.90 3.52 0.31
CA ALA A 16 -27.65 4.05 -0.83
C ALA A 16 -28.12 2.95 -1.78
N ASN A 17 -27.41 1.82 -1.87
CA ASN A 17 -27.83 0.68 -2.67
C ASN A 17 -27.38 -0.66 -2.06
N ARG A 18 -28.31 -1.37 -1.40
CA ARG A 18 -28.02 -2.65 -0.73
C ARG A 18 -27.53 -3.79 -1.64
N ARG A 19 -27.61 -3.64 -2.98
CA ARG A 19 -27.01 -4.57 -3.93
C ARG A 19 -25.50 -4.40 -4.07
N VAL A 20 -24.94 -3.30 -3.54
CA VAL A 20 -23.51 -3.01 -3.52
C VAL A 20 -22.95 -3.37 -2.14
N ILE A 21 -21.81 -4.05 -2.12
CA ILE A 21 -21.06 -4.36 -0.89
C ILE A 21 -19.82 -3.47 -0.84
N ARG A 22 -19.71 -2.67 0.22
CA ARG A 22 -18.51 -1.90 0.57
C ARG A 22 -17.57 -2.76 1.39
N ILE A 23 -16.27 -2.63 1.11
CA ILE A 23 -15.21 -3.19 1.94
C ILE A 23 -14.70 -2.08 2.85
N GLU A 24 -14.75 -2.31 4.16
CA GLU A 24 -14.27 -1.34 5.14
C GLU A 24 -13.18 -1.97 6.00
N LEU A 25 -12.14 -1.19 6.30
CA LEU A 25 -11.13 -1.60 7.27
C LEU A 25 -11.74 -1.67 8.66
N THR A 26 -11.46 -2.76 9.37
CA THR A 26 -11.73 -2.84 10.80
C THR A 26 -10.66 -2.06 11.58
N GLU A 27 -10.84 -1.90 12.90
CA GLU A 27 -9.77 -1.30 13.71
C GLU A 27 -8.50 -2.18 13.72
N SER A 28 -8.67 -3.51 13.78
CA SER A 28 -7.56 -4.45 13.62
C SER A 28 -6.86 -4.29 12.27
N GLY A 29 -7.63 -4.13 11.19
CA GLY A 29 -7.08 -3.88 9.86
C GLY A 29 -6.29 -2.58 9.78
N ARG A 30 -6.78 -1.49 10.40
CA ARG A 30 -6.04 -0.23 10.48
C ARG A 30 -4.74 -0.38 11.28
N ALA A 31 -4.78 -1.08 12.41
CA ALA A 31 -3.60 -1.35 13.22
C ALA A 31 -2.54 -2.18 12.47
N THR A 32 -2.98 -3.24 11.77
CA THR A 32 -2.10 -4.07 10.94
C THR A 32 -1.49 -3.27 9.80
N LEU A 33 -2.27 -2.42 9.11
CA LEU A 33 -1.75 -1.55 8.06
C LEU A 33 -0.71 -0.55 8.58
N ARG A 34 -0.92 0.03 9.78
CA ARG A 34 0.07 0.88 10.43
C ARG A 34 1.37 0.14 10.70
N ARG A 35 1.30 -1.06 11.28
CA ARG A 35 2.49 -1.90 11.54
C ARG A 35 3.26 -2.25 10.27
N LEU A 36 2.54 -2.65 9.22
CA LEU A 36 3.15 -2.98 7.93
C LEU A 36 3.83 -1.76 7.30
N ARG A 37 3.20 -0.58 7.37
CA ARG A 37 3.80 0.66 6.86
C ARG A 37 5.08 1.00 7.59
N ASN A 38 5.09 0.91 8.92
CA ASN A 38 6.29 1.17 9.71
C ASN A 38 7.40 0.19 9.34
N ALA A 39 7.12 -1.11 9.32
CA ALA A 39 8.13 -2.12 8.94
C ALA A 39 8.67 -1.89 7.51
N ARG A 40 7.83 -1.44 6.58
CA ARG A 40 8.26 -1.10 5.22
C ARG A 40 9.19 0.13 5.21
N THR A 41 8.86 1.15 5.99
CA THR A 41 9.68 2.35 6.12
C THR A 41 11.02 2.02 6.76
N ASP A 42 11.03 1.25 7.86
CA ASP A 42 12.26 0.85 8.55
C ASP A 42 13.20 0.08 7.62
N ALA A 43 12.66 -0.89 6.88
CA ALA A 43 13.43 -1.65 5.89
C ALA A 43 13.95 -0.77 4.74
N ALA A 44 13.15 0.19 4.27
CA ALA A 44 13.58 1.12 3.23
C ALA A 44 14.71 2.02 3.73
N GLU A 45 14.65 2.51 4.97
CA GLU A 45 15.71 3.33 5.56
C GLU A 45 17.03 2.55 5.68
N GLU A 46 16.98 1.29 6.08
CA GLU A 46 18.16 0.42 6.15
C GLU A 46 18.80 0.22 4.77
N ILE A 47 18.00 -0.14 3.77
CA ILE A 47 18.49 -0.39 2.40
C ILE A 47 19.10 0.88 1.78
N LEU A 48 18.49 2.03 2.05
CA LEU A 48 18.91 3.31 1.48
C LEU A 48 19.98 4.01 2.33
N ALA A 49 20.32 3.50 3.52
CA ALA A 49 21.27 4.11 4.46
C ALA A 49 22.61 4.56 3.81
N PRO A 50 23.19 3.83 2.84
CA PRO A 50 24.43 4.26 2.18
C PRO A 50 24.30 5.48 1.26
N LEU A 51 23.08 5.87 0.86
CA LEU A 51 22.84 6.95 -0.10
C LEU A 51 22.69 8.31 0.60
N THR A 52 23.31 9.34 0.01
CA THR A 52 23.09 10.74 0.41
C THR A 52 21.68 11.20 0.08
N ALA A 53 21.25 12.32 0.66
CA ALA A 53 19.94 12.91 0.37
C ALA A 53 19.75 13.16 -1.14
N ASP A 54 20.74 13.77 -1.81
CA ASP A 54 20.67 14.05 -3.25
C ASP A 54 20.56 12.76 -4.09
N GLN A 55 21.27 11.70 -3.70
CA GLN A 55 21.19 10.40 -4.37
C GLN A 55 19.81 9.75 -4.19
N ARG A 56 19.20 9.90 -3.00
CA ARG A 56 17.85 9.40 -2.73
C ARG A 56 16.80 10.15 -3.55
N GLU A 57 16.94 11.47 -3.71
CA GLU A 57 16.07 12.27 -4.57
C GLU A 57 16.15 11.83 -6.04
N VAL A 58 17.37 11.64 -6.56
CA VAL A 58 17.57 11.13 -7.92
C VAL A 58 16.95 9.74 -8.09
N LEU A 59 17.20 8.82 -7.16
CA LEU A 59 16.62 7.48 -7.20
C LEU A 59 15.08 7.53 -7.14
N GLY A 60 14.51 8.37 -6.28
CA GLY A 60 13.06 8.58 -6.18
C GLY A 60 12.45 9.05 -7.50
N GLY A 61 13.10 10.01 -8.17
CA GLY A 61 12.70 10.48 -9.49
C GLY A 61 12.70 9.36 -10.54
N LEU A 62 13.75 8.53 -10.57
CA LEU A 62 13.85 7.39 -11.48
C LEU A 62 12.75 6.33 -11.22
N LEU A 63 12.48 6.01 -9.95
CA LEU A 63 11.43 5.06 -9.57
C LEU A 63 10.03 5.57 -9.91
N ASN A 64 9.76 6.87 -9.74
CA ASN A 64 8.50 7.49 -10.15
C ASN A 64 8.33 7.41 -11.66
N ALA A 65 9.37 7.74 -12.45
CA ALA A 65 9.32 7.63 -13.90
C ALA A 65 9.03 6.19 -14.39
N LEU A 66 9.55 5.17 -13.69
CA LEU A 66 9.24 3.76 -13.98
C LEU A 66 7.80 3.37 -13.59
N SER A 67 7.24 3.99 -12.55
CA SER A 67 5.88 3.72 -12.06
C SER A 67 4.80 4.40 -12.89
N ASP A 68 5.11 5.59 -13.40
CA ASP A 68 4.24 6.40 -14.27
C ASP A 68 4.31 5.96 -15.74
N ALA A 69 5.28 5.11 -16.09
CA ALA A 69 5.33 4.52 -17.41
C ALA A 69 4.00 3.77 -17.67
N PRO A 70 3.27 4.09 -18.75
CA PRO A 70 2.06 3.36 -19.08
C PRO A 70 2.41 1.87 -19.17
N ALA A 71 1.48 1.01 -18.74
CA ALA A 71 1.62 -0.44 -18.82
C ALA A 71 1.63 -0.92 -20.28
N GLU A 72 2.58 -0.46 -21.08
CA GLU A 72 2.83 -0.91 -22.44
C GLU A 72 3.99 -1.89 -22.43
N ARG A 73 3.59 -3.16 -22.33
CA ARG A 73 4.16 -4.43 -22.84
C ARG A 73 3.87 -5.53 -21.80
N THR A 74 3.10 -6.58 -22.08
CA THR A 74 3.17 -7.46 -23.26
C THR A 74 1.88 -8.31 -23.39
N CYS A 75 1.31 -8.37 -24.60
CA CYS A 75 0.75 -9.59 -25.18
C CYS A 75 1.85 -10.24 -26.03
#